data_AF-A0A7V9HSI5-F1
#
_entry.id   AF-A0A7V9HSI5-F1
#
_cell.length_a   1.000
_cell.length_b   1.000
_cell.length_c   1.000
_cell.angle_alpha   90.00
_cell.angle_beta   90.00
_cell.angle_gamma   90.00
#
_symmetry.space_group_name_H-M   'P 1'
#
loop_
_entity.id
_entity.type
_entity.pdbx_description
1 polymer ?
#
loop_
_entity_poly.entity_id
_entity_poly.type
_entity_poly.pdbx_seq_one_letter_code
_entity_poly.pdbx_strand_id
1 'polypeptide(L)'
;MSYGSAASSGPGGALMIQVRPRSPFRLLARRWPDGVARTREGVYERFLHIDRSPVLIRAWEERSGDVSIAAMPAPVAWLGARENAGPGPRADRDQLERALDCGRRALGVDDDLSEFHARFRRDPLLGPLIRRMPWLRPRRAAHQWEALAWAIT
;
A
#
# COMPACT_ATOMS: atom_id res chain seq x y z
N MET A 1 -5.50 6.19 11.52
CA MET A 1 -6.87 6.75 11.44
C MET A 1 -7.84 5.64 11.71
N SER A 2 -8.94 5.84 12.47
CA SER A 2 -9.97 4.80 12.53
C SER A 2 -10.86 4.92 11.30
N TYR A 3 -11.04 3.81 10.57
CA TYR A 3 -11.79 3.81 9.31
C TYR A 3 -13.30 3.69 9.50
N GLY A 4 -13.79 3.45 10.72
CA GLY A 4 -15.21 3.54 11.06
C GLY A 4 -16.13 2.81 10.06
N SER A 5 -17.12 3.54 9.52
CA SER A 5 -18.07 3.04 8.50
C SER A 5 -17.54 3.09 7.06
N ALA A 6 -16.40 3.75 6.82
CA ALA A 6 -15.80 3.85 5.49
C ALA A 6 -15.07 2.56 5.09
N ALA A 7 -14.78 1.69 6.07
CA ALA A 7 -14.26 0.37 5.81
C ALA A 7 -15.36 -0.68 5.80
N SER A 8 -15.42 -1.46 4.72
CA SER A 8 -16.32 -2.61 4.59
C SER A 8 -15.60 -3.90 4.98
N SER A 9 -16.31 -4.82 5.64
CA SER A 9 -15.81 -6.17 5.86
C SER A 9 -15.81 -6.98 4.57
N GLY A 10 -14.72 -7.68 4.30
CA GLY A 10 -14.57 -8.64 3.21
C GLY A 10 -14.50 -10.09 3.69
N PRO A 11 -14.39 -11.05 2.76
CA PRO A 11 -14.27 -12.46 3.09
C PRO A 11 -13.06 -12.74 3.99
N GLY A 12 -13.17 -13.75 4.86
CA GLY A 12 -12.09 -14.15 5.77
C GLY A 12 -11.77 -13.14 6.88
N GLY A 13 -12.65 -12.16 7.11
CA GLY A 13 -12.44 -11.07 8.07
C GLY A 13 -11.50 -9.98 7.57
N ALA A 14 -11.39 -9.83 6.24
CA ALA A 14 -10.69 -8.72 5.64
C ALA A 14 -11.38 -7.39 5.95
N LEU A 15 -10.61 -6.31 5.96
CA LEU A 15 -11.09 -4.94 6.04
C LEU A 15 -10.69 -4.23 4.75
N MET A 16 -11.64 -3.58 4.07
CA MET A 16 -11.41 -2.93 2.79
C MET A 16 -11.87 -1.49 2.81
N ILE A 17 -11.10 -0.61 2.16
CA ILE A 17 -11.43 0.79 1.94
C ILE A 17 -11.29 1.12 0.46
N GLN A 18 -12.07 2.10 0.01
CA GLN A 18 -11.88 2.75 -1.28
C GLN A 18 -11.32 4.15 -1.06
N VAL A 19 -10.31 4.51 -1.85
CA VAL A 19 -9.60 5.77 -1.72
C VAL A 19 -9.53 6.45 -3.07
N ARG A 20 -10.06 7.66 -3.17
CA ARG A 20 -9.84 8.51 -4.33
C ARG A 20 -8.47 9.16 -4.25
N PRO A 21 -7.54 8.89 -5.19
CA PRO A 21 -6.22 9.53 -5.16
C PRO A 21 -6.32 11.05 -5.27
N ARG A 22 -5.44 11.78 -4.55
CA ARG A 22 -5.43 13.25 -4.54
C ARG A 22 -4.87 13.88 -5.82
N SER A 23 -4.13 13.12 -6.60
CA SER A 23 -3.52 13.52 -7.88
C SER A 23 -3.57 12.31 -8.85
N PRO A 24 -3.29 12.48 -10.16
CA PRO A 24 -3.29 11.36 -11.11
C PRO A 24 -2.52 10.15 -10.58
N PHE A 25 -3.13 8.98 -10.59
CA PHE A 25 -2.57 7.76 -10.01
C PHE A 25 -2.44 6.69 -11.08
N ARG A 26 -1.47 5.81 -10.89
CA ARG A 26 -1.33 4.57 -11.64
C ARG A 26 -0.56 3.56 -10.79
N LEU A 27 -1.16 2.40 -10.59
CA LEU A 27 -0.51 1.27 -9.94
C LEU A 27 0.42 0.61 -10.94
N LEU A 28 1.71 0.84 -10.76
CA LEU A 28 2.73 0.32 -11.67
C LEU A 28 3.10 -1.12 -11.29
N ALA A 29 3.24 -1.97 -12.30
CA ALA A 29 3.88 -3.28 -12.18
C ALA A 29 5.39 -3.07 -12.01
N ARG A 30 5.82 -2.74 -10.78
CA ARG A 30 7.22 -2.47 -10.44
C ARG A 30 7.69 -3.43 -9.37
N ARG A 31 8.96 -3.85 -9.50
CA ARG A 31 9.65 -4.51 -8.41
C ARG A 31 9.92 -3.49 -7.31
N TRP A 32 9.43 -3.79 -6.11
CA TRP A 32 9.70 -2.98 -4.94
C TRP A 32 11.09 -3.31 -4.40
N PRO A 33 11.84 -2.31 -3.91
CA PRO A 33 13.20 -2.53 -3.41
C PRO A 33 13.29 -3.59 -2.32
N ASP A 34 12.22 -3.76 -1.54
CA ASP A 34 12.15 -4.66 -0.41
C ASP A 34 12.01 -6.14 -0.72
N GLY A 35 11.66 -6.51 -1.96
CA GLY A 35 11.39 -7.91 -2.32
C GLY A 35 10.14 -8.52 -1.67
N VAL A 36 9.45 -7.78 -0.80
CA VAL A 36 8.25 -8.20 -0.07
C VAL A 36 6.99 -7.74 -0.79
N ALA A 37 6.99 -6.54 -1.35
CA ALA A 37 5.89 -6.05 -2.18
C ALA A 37 6.03 -6.51 -3.63
N ARG A 38 4.91 -6.91 -4.21
CA ARG A 38 4.82 -7.36 -5.59
C ARG A 38 3.55 -6.81 -6.22
N THR A 39 3.59 -6.58 -7.52
CA THR A 39 2.39 -6.28 -8.29
C THR A 39 2.26 -7.34 -9.37
N ARG A 40 1.15 -8.06 -9.38
CA ARG A 40 0.85 -9.12 -10.35
C ARG A 40 -0.58 -8.93 -10.86
N GLU A 41 -0.77 -9.03 -12.18
CA GLU A 41 -2.11 -8.99 -12.79
C GLU A 41 -2.94 -7.77 -12.35
N GLY A 42 -2.28 -6.61 -12.18
CA GLY A 42 -2.93 -5.37 -11.75
C GLY A 42 -3.22 -5.26 -10.26
N VAL A 43 -2.83 -6.25 -9.45
CA VAL A 43 -3.01 -6.26 -8.00
C VAL A 43 -1.65 -6.11 -7.32
N TYR A 44 -1.53 -5.08 -6.49
CA TYR A 44 -0.45 -4.92 -5.54
C TYR A 44 -0.69 -5.81 -4.33
N GLU A 45 0.33 -6.53 -3.91
CA GLU A 45 0.31 -7.41 -2.76
C GLU A 45 1.54 -7.13 -1.89
N ARG A 46 1.32 -6.98 -0.59
CA ARG A 46 2.39 -6.81 0.38
C ARG A 46 2.07 -7.51 1.68
N PHE A 47 3.01 -8.32 2.14
CA PHE A 47 2.96 -8.90 3.47
C PHE A 47 3.54 -7.94 4.52
N LEU A 48 2.88 -7.82 5.66
CA LEU A 48 3.29 -6.97 6.79
C LEU A 48 3.07 -7.72 8.11
N HIS A 49 3.83 -7.33 9.14
CA HIS A 49 3.45 -7.60 10.53
C HIS A 49 2.99 -6.30 11.18
N ILE A 50 1.80 -6.32 11.75
CA ILE A 50 1.35 -5.28 12.67
C ILE A 50 1.48 -5.86 14.07
N ASP A 51 2.42 -5.31 14.85
CA ASP A 51 2.90 -5.91 16.09
C ASP A 51 3.43 -7.33 15.84
N ARG A 52 2.70 -8.37 16.26
CA ARG A 52 3.02 -9.79 16.01
C ARG A 52 2.06 -10.46 15.02
N SER A 53 1.06 -9.74 14.54
CA SER A 53 0.00 -10.30 13.71
C SER A 53 0.32 -10.13 12.24
N PRO A 54 0.35 -11.23 11.46
CA PRO A 54 0.62 -11.15 10.03
C PRO A 54 -0.60 -10.66 9.25
N VAL A 55 -0.38 -9.72 8.33
CA VAL A 55 -1.41 -9.11 7.50
C VAL A 55 -0.95 -9.07 6.05
N LEU A 56 -1.83 -9.49 5.12
CA LEU A 56 -1.64 -9.29 3.69
C LEU A 56 -2.43 -8.04 3.26
N ILE A 57 -1.72 -7.07 2.68
CA ILE A 57 -2.32 -5.96 1.96
C ILE A 57 -2.50 -6.36 0.50
N ARG A 58 -3.69 -6.09 -0.05
CA ARG A 58 -3.98 -6.14 -1.47
C ARG A 58 -4.53 -4.79 -1.93
N ALA A 59 -4.11 -4.31 -3.09
CA ALA A 59 -4.65 -3.07 -3.66
C ALA A 59 -4.75 -3.14 -5.18
N TRP A 60 -5.77 -2.51 -5.74
CA TRP A 60 -6.00 -2.46 -7.19
C TRP A 60 -6.69 -1.15 -7.58
N GLU A 61 -6.48 -0.73 -8.82
CA GLU A 61 -7.19 0.40 -9.40
C GLU A 61 -8.57 -0.05 -9.88
N GLU A 62 -9.59 0.69 -9.49
CA GLU A 62 -10.95 0.54 -9.99
C GLU A 62 -11.10 1.25 -11.34
N ARG A 63 -12.10 0.84 -12.12
CA ARG A 63 -12.42 1.54 -13.38
C ARG A 63 -12.83 3.00 -13.17
N SER A 64 -13.27 3.37 -11.96
CA SER A 64 -13.59 4.75 -11.58
C SER A 64 -12.35 5.64 -11.41
N GLY A 65 -11.15 5.05 -11.33
CA GLY A 65 -9.91 5.74 -10.95
C GLY A 65 -9.68 5.80 -9.43
N ASP A 66 -10.59 5.24 -8.63
CA ASP A 66 -10.36 5.02 -7.20
C ASP A 66 -9.43 3.82 -6.99
N VAL A 67 -8.83 3.74 -5.80
CA VAL A 67 -7.97 2.64 -5.40
C VAL A 67 -8.62 1.90 -4.24
N SER A 68 -8.91 0.63 -4.47
CA SER A 68 -9.36 -0.28 -3.40
C SER A 68 -8.14 -0.83 -2.68
N ILE A 69 -8.17 -0.80 -1.35
CA ILE A 69 -7.11 -1.34 -0.48
C ILE A 69 -7.76 -2.25 0.55
N ALA A 70 -7.35 -3.52 0.56
CA ALA A 70 -7.80 -4.52 1.51
C ALA A 70 -6.65 -4.94 2.42
N ALA A 71 -6.91 -5.01 3.72
CA ALA A 71 -6.06 -5.65 4.71
C ALA A 71 -6.73 -6.95 5.15
N MET A 72 -6.00 -8.05 5.07
CA MET A 72 -6.51 -9.38 5.42
C MET A 72 -5.61 -10.01 6.48
N PRO A 73 -6.18 -10.64 7.53
CA PRO A 73 -5.39 -11.50 8.39
C PRO A 73 -4.73 -12.58 7.52
N ALA A 74 -3.41 -12.65 7.53
CA ALA A 74 -2.73 -13.64 6.69
C ALA A 74 -2.74 -15.01 7.39
N PRO A 75 -3.10 -16.09 6.68
CA PRO A 75 -2.97 -17.44 7.21
C PRO A 75 -1.54 -17.73 7.64
N VAL A 76 -1.37 -18.23 8.87
CA VAL A 76 -0.06 -18.64 9.42
C VAL A 76 0.61 -19.69 8.54
N ALA A 77 -0.17 -20.50 7.83
CA ALA A 77 0.32 -21.47 6.85
C ALA A 77 1.14 -20.83 5.70
N TRP A 78 0.87 -19.58 5.32
CA TRP A 78 1.61 -18.88 4.26
C TRP A 78 3.01 -18.46 4.68
N LEU A 79 3.26 -18.36 5.98
CA LEU A 79 4.54 -17.93 6.53
C LEU A 79 5.60 -19.03 6.55
N GLY A 80 5.25 -20.26 6.14
CA GLY A 80 6.15 -21.42 6.26
C GLY A 80 6.67 -21.59 7.70
N ALA A 81 5.86 -21.16 8.67
CA ALA A 81 6.24 -21.20 10.07
C ALA A 81 6.56 -22.66 10.41
N ARG A 82 7.73 -22.89 11.02
CA ARG A 82 8.17 -24.20 11.51
C ARG A 82 6.98 -24.91 12.17
N GLU A 83 6.86 -26.22 12.01
CA GLU A 83 5.76 -27.03 12.59
C GLU A 83 5.53 -26.79 14.10
N ASN A 84 6.51 -26.22 14.80
CA ASN A 84 6.47 -25.86 16.23
C ASN A 84 6.04 -24.42 16.54
N ALA A 85 5.83 -23.57 15.53
CA ALA A 85 5.23 -22.26 15.74
C ALA A 85 3.73 -22.49 15.90
N GLY A 86 3.22 -22.39 17.13
CA GLY A 86 1.78 -22.36 17.38
C GLY A 86 1.08 -21.31 16.50
N PRO A 87 -0.26 -21.36 16.36
CA PRO A 87 -0.98 -20.41 15.53
C PRO A 87 -0.62 -18.99 15.96
N GLY A 88 0.12 -18.27 15.11
CA GLY A 88 0.46 -16.87 15.34
C GLY A 88 -0.82 -16.05 15.55
N PRO A 89 -0.74 -14.91 16.27
CA PRO A 89 -1.92 -14.13 16.59
C PRO A 89 -2.59 -13.67 15.28
N ARG A 90 -3.88 -13.96 15.15
CA ARG A 90 -4.68 -13.47 14.02
C ARG A 90 -4.91 -11.98 14.22
N ALA A 91 -4.72 -11.19 13.15
CA ALA A 91 -4.95 -9.76 13.21
C ALA A 91 -6.40 -9.43 13.61
N ASP A 92 -6.54 -8.57 14.62
CA ASP A 92 -7.81 -7.96 14.99
C ASP A 92 -8.13 -6.74 14.10
N ARG A 93 -9.29 -6.12 14.31
CA ARG A 93 -9.74 -4.98 13.50
C ARG A 93 -8.76 -3.80 13.57
N ASP A 94 -8.29 -3.44 14.76
CA ASP A 94 -7.39 -2.30 14.95
C ASP A 94 -6.06 -2.53 14.22
N GLN A 95 -5.56 -3.76 14.24
CA GLN A 95 -4.38 -4.16 13.49
C GLN A 95 -4.61 -4.09 11.98
N LEU A 96 -5.78 -4.48 11.48
CA LEU A 96 -6.13 -4.33 10.07
C LEU A 96 -6.24 -2.86 9.66
N GLU A 97 -6.80 -1.99 10.51
CA GLU A 97 -6.87 -0.54 10.26
C GLU A 97 -5.47 0.08 10.19
N ARG A 98 -4.56 -0.29 11.10
CA ARG A 98 -3.14 0.12 11.03
C ARG A 98 -2.45 -0.40 9.77
N ALA A 99 -2.78 -1.61 9.33
CA ALA A 99 -2.24 -2.16 8.09
C ALA A 99 -2.74 -1.40 6.85
N LEU A 100 -4.01 -0.97 6.83
CA LEU A 100 -4.55 -0.10 5.79
C LEU A 100 -3.81 1.25 5.74
N ASP A 101 -3.51 1.86 6.88
CA ASP A 101 -2.68 3.08 6.96
C ASP A 101 -1.30 2.85 6.32
N CYS A 102 -0.67 1.70 6.58
CA CYS A 102 0.60 1.32 5.97
C CYS A 102 0.48 1.15 4.45
N GLY A 103 -0.59 0.49 3.98
CA GLY A 103 -0.88 0.32 2.55
C GLY A 103 -1.06 1.66 1.83
N ARG A 104 -1.85 2.57 2.40
CA ARG A 104 -2.03 3.93 1.85
C ARG A 104 -0.72 4.69 1.76
N ARG A 105 0.10 4.64 2.81
CA ARG A 105 1.40 5.30 2.85
C ARG A 105 2.34 4.75 1.77
N ALA A 106 2.46 3.44 1.66
CA ALA A 106 3.34 2.78 0.69
C ALA A 106 2.93 3.11 -0.76
N LEU A 107 1.62 3.16 -1.04
CA LEU A 107 1.08 3.48 -2.36
C LEU A 107 1.08 4.99 -2.66
N GLY A 108 1.20 5.84 -1.64
CA GLY A 108 1.19 7.30 -1.80
C GLY A 108 -0.13 7.83 -2.34
N VAL A 109 -1.26 7.13 -2.13
CA VAL A 109 -2.58 7.51 -2.68
C VAL A 109 -3.04 8.90 -2.23
N ASP A 110 -2.59 9.31 -1.04
CA ASP A 110 -2.88 10.60 -0.42
C ASP A 110 -2.01 11.76 -0.90
N ASP A 111 -1.01 11.50 -1.73
CA ASP A 111 -0.09 12.54 -2.18
C ASP A 111 -0.76 13.47 -3.19
N ASP A 112 -0.93 14.73 -2.79
CA ASP A 112 -1.35 15.80 -3.68
C ASP A 112 -0.12 16.42 -4.36
N LEU A 113 0.07 16.07 -5.62
CA LEU A 113 1.15 16.60 -6.46
C LEU A 113 0.69 17.77 -7.32
N SER A 114 -0.54 18.28 -7.14
CA SER A 114 -1.12 19.30 -8.01
C SER A 114 -0.31 20.59 -8.01
N GLU A 115 0.15 21.04 -6.83
CA GLU A 115 1.00 22.23 -6.71
C GLU A 115 2.36 22.02 -7.39
N PHE A 116 2.99 20.86 -7.15
CA PHE A 116 4.25 20.48 -7.81
C PHE A 116 4.10 20.46 -9.34
N HIS A 117 3.05 19.83 -9.84
CA HIS A 117 2.73 19.81 -11.27
C HIS A 117 2.53 21.22 -11.82
N ALA A 118 1.75 22.07 -11.13
CA ALA A 118 1.51 23.44 -11.55
C ALA A 118 2.80 24.26 -11.64
N ARG A 119 3.67 24.13 -10.64
CA ARG A 119 4.96 24.84 -10.56
C ARG A 119 5.94 24.40 -11.66
N PHE A 120 6.05 23.09 -11.91
CA PHE A 120 7.08 22.53 -12.77
C PHE A 120 6.61 22.11 -14.16
N ARG A 121 5.33 22.32 -14.55
CA ARG A 121 4.82 21.93 -15.88
C ARG A 121 5.56 22.54 -17.08
N ARG A 122 6.21 23.70 -16.88
CA ARG A 122 7.01 24.41 -17.90
C ARG A 122 8.53 24.23 -17.71
N ASP A 123 8.94 23.50 -16.69
CA ASP A 123 10.35 23.21 -16.46
C ASP A 123 10.91 22.37 -17.64
N PRO A 124 12.09 22.70 -18.20
CA PRO A 124 12.64 21.99 -19.35
C PRO A 124 12.91 20.50 -19.10
N LEU A 125 13.22 20.12 -17.86
CA LEU A 125 13.54 18.74 -17.47
C LEU A 125 12.30 18.01 -16.94
N LEU A 126 11.55 18.65 -16.05
CA LEU A 126 10.43 18.02 -15.35
C LEU A 126 9.12 18.10 -16.12
N GLY A 127 8.91 19.16 -16.92
CA GLY A 127 7.67 19.38 -17.68
C GLY A 127 7.33 18.22 -18.64
N PRO A 128 8.27 17.72 -19.46
CA PRO A 128 8.04 16.53 -20.30
C PRO A 128 7.71 15.27 -19.49
N LEU A 129 8.36 15.07 -18.33
CA LEU A 129 8.11 13.93 -17.46
C LEU A 129 6.73 14.00 -16.82
N ILE A 130 6.32 15.15 -16.30
CA ILE A 130 5.00 15.38 -15.70
C ILE A 130 3.90 15.14 -16.75
N ARG A 131 4.08 15.60 -17.99
CA ARG A 131 3.08 15.36 -19.05
C ARG A 131 2.95 13.88 -19.43
N ARG A 132 4.08 13.18 -19.55
CA ARG A 132 4.09 11.76 -19.98
C ARG A 132 3.69 10.80 -18.86
N MET A 133 4.01 11.14 -17.62
CA MET A 133 3.85 10.28 -16.45
C MET A 133 3.36 11.11 -15.24
N PRO A 134 2.17 11.72 -15.30
CA PRO A 134 1.63 12.55 -14.20
C PRO A 134 1.35 11.74 -12.92
N TRP A 135 1.37 10.41 -13.02
CA TRP A 135 1.23 9.48 -11.91
C TRP A 135 2.56 9.08 -11.24
N LEU A 136 3.70 9.62 -11.69
CA LEU A 136 4.99 9.30 -11.10
C LEU A 136 5.08 9.88 -9.68
N ARG A 137 5.39 9.05 -8.68
CA ARG A 137 5.50 9.44 -7.27
C ARG A 137 6.80 8.92 -6.65
N PRO A 138 7.33 9.61 -5.61
CA PRO A 138 8.41 9.07 -4.79
C PRO A 138 8.04 7.73 -4.18
N ARG A 139 9.01 6.83 -4.08
CA ARG A 139 8.82 5.55 -3.38
C ARG A 139 8.71 5.80 -1.88
N ARG A 140 7.83 5.05 -1.22
CA ARG A 140 7.65 5.08 0.23
C ARG A 140 7.74 3.66 0.78
N ALA A 141 8.38 3.53 1.94
CA ALA A 141 8.26 2.33 2.75
C ALA A 141 6.90 2.31 3.44
N ALA A 142 6.41 1.11 3.77
CA ALA A 142 5.17 0.97 4.51
C ALA A 142 5.37 1.39 5.98
N HIS A 143 6.53 1.02 6.56
CA HIS A 143 6.94 1.42 7.89
C HIS A 143 8.09 2.42 7.92
N GLN A 144 8.16 3.23 8.97
CA GLN A 144 9.30 4.13 9.20
C GLN A 144 10.60 3.37 9.46
N TRP A 145 10.54 2.28 10.21
CA TRP A 145 11.73 1.46 10.48
C TRP A 145 12.24 0.77 9.20
N GLU A 146 11.36 0.37 8.27
CA GLU A 146 11.78 -0.14 6.96
C GLU A 146 12.52 0.93 6.16
N ALA A 147 12.00 2.16 6.15
CA ALA A 147 12.67 3.29 5.50
C ALA A 147 14.07 3.54 6.10
N LEU A 148 14.19 3.45 7.44
CA LEU A 148 15.48 3.59 8.12
C LEU A 148 16.43 2.46 7.73
N ALA A 149 15.96 1.20 7.76
CA ALA A 149 16.77 0.05 7.40
C ALA A 149 17.33 0.19 5.97
N TRP A 150 16.54 0.65 5.01
CA TRP A 150 17.00 0.86 3.63
C TRP A 150 17.84 2.11 3.43
N ALA A 151 17.77 3.09 4.33
CA ALA A 151 18.63 4.27 4.24
C ALA A 151 20.08 3.95 4.63
N ILE A 152 20.31 2.87 5.37
CA ILE A 152 21.63 2.48 5.88
C ILE A 152 22.22 1.23 5.20
N THR A 153 21.46 0.53 4.35
CA THR A 153 21.89 -0.64 3.56
C THR A 153 21.77 -0.38 2.07
#